data_AF-A0A382N5S0-F1
#
_entry.id   AF-A0A382N5S0-F1
#
_cell.length_a   1.000
_cell.length_b   1.000
_cell.length_c   1.000
_cell.angle_alpha   90.00
_cell.angle_beta   90.00
_cell.angle_gamma   90.00
#
_symmetry.space_group_name_H-M   'P 1'
#
loop_
_entity.id
_entity.type
_entity.pdbx_description
1 polymer ?
#
loop_
_entity_poly.entity_id
_entity_poly.type
_entity_poly.pdbx_seq_one_letter_code
_entity_poly.pdbx_strand_id
1 'polypeptide(L)'
;HGLPLDNKRGIYPYRDWVVRALNRNQPLDEFIEWQLAGDLLPEPTMEQRIATGYVRMNPTTSEGGVIPAEFQAKNNFDRTETLGTVFLGMTMICSRCHTHKYDPITQTEYYRLLAFFNNTAEGPLDGNKYEYAPTLKVPADQAAWNEWTRLGSARDRLLVKAGAKPGESLADLAKPDGHLAKLGMQAEAERLIKQLADAEARFTTTLVAKDLAKPRKTRLLDRGEYDRPTGEPLQPDVLKAMSQFPEGAPRNRLGLTKWLTSREQPVVTRVLVNRIWQRVFGAGLVRTPEDFGLQGQQPTHPALLDWLAVELHDSGWDLKHMLRLMVSSRTFRQGSALRKRVDDPENILWARGPRHRLDAEVLRDIALWASDL
;
A
#
# COMPACT_ATOMS: atom_id res chain seq x y z
N HIS A 1 -17.45 15.45 -17.33
CA HIS A 1 -17.90 14.19 -17.95
C HIS A 1 -17.74 13.04 -16.94
N GLY A 2 -18.54 11.98 -17.08
CA GLY A 2 -18.45 10.80 -16.22
C GLY A 2 -17.18 9.99 -16.46
N LEU A 3 -17.02 8.84 -15.78
CA LEU A 3 -15.99 7.83 -16.05
C LEU A 3 -16.63 6.65 -16.79
N PRO A 4 -17.01 6.76 -18.08
CA PRO A 4 -17.71 5.68 -18.78
C PRO A 4 -16.79 4.53 -19.21
N LEU A 5 -15.46 4.74 -19.23
CA LEU A 5 -14.48 3.78 -19.74
C LEU A 5 -13.36 3.57 -18.71
N ASP A 6 -13.37 2.40 -18.07
CA ASP A 6 -12.21 1.87 -17.33
C ASP A 6 -11.72 0.61 -18.05
N ASN A 7 -10.56 0.71 -18.71
CA ASN A 7 -10.03 -0.36 -19.53
C ASN A 7 -9.43 -1.48 -18.69
N LYS A 8 -9.29 -2.67 -19.29
CA LYS A 8 -8.56 -3.78 -18.65
C LYS A 8 -7.13 -3.34 -18.34
N ARG A 9 -6.69 -3.52 -17.10
CA ARG A 9 -5.35 -3.15 -16.61
C ARG A 9 -4.61 -4.37 -16.09
N GLY A 10 -3.31 -4.50 -16.42
CA GLY A 10 -2.44 -5.58 -15.96
C GLY A 10 -1.98 -5.46 -14.51
N ILE A 11 -2.88 -5.21 -13.57
CA ILE A 11 -2.53 -4.93 -12.17
C ILE A 11 -2.57 -6.16 -11.24
N TYR A 12 -2.92 -7.34 -11.77
CA TYR A 12 -3.02 -8.55 -10.97
C TYR A 12 -1.71 -8.98 -10.25
N PRO A 13 -0.49 -8.69 -10.76
CA PRO A 13 0.73 -8.98 -9.99
C PRO A 13 0.82 -8.18 -8.68
N TYR A 14 0.24 -6.98 -8.63
CA TYR A 14 0.09 -6.21 -7.38
C TYR A 14 -0.86 -6.92 -6.40
N ARG A 15 -2.03 -7.39 -6.87
CA ARG A 15 -2.94 -8.23 -6.05
C ARG A 15 -2.22 -9.46 -5.49
N ASP A 16 -1.48 -10.18 -6.34
CA ASP A 16 -0.78 -11.39 -5.93
C ASP A 16 0.34 -11.07 -4.94
N TRP A 17 1.02 -9.93 -5.10
CA TRP A 17 1.95 -9.42 -4.10
C TRP A 17 1.25 -9.14 -2.77
N VAL A 18 0.09 -8.47 -2.75
CA VAL A 18 -0.67 -8.22 -1.51
C VAL A 18 -0.97 -9.53 -0.78
N VAL A 19 -1.46 -10.55 -1.51
CA VAL A 19 -1.74 -11.87 -0.94
C VAL A 19 -0.47 -12.50 -0.36
N ARG A 20 0.66 -12.45 -1.08
CA ARG A 20 1.94 -12.98 -0.58
C ARG A 20 2.44 -12.23 0.66
N ALA A 21 2.38 -10.90 0.66
CA ALA A 21 2.83 -10.06 1.76
C ALA A 21 2.07 -10.38 3.06
N LEU A 22 0.74 -10.46 2.98
CA LEU A 22 -0.10 -10.85 4.12
C LEU A 22 0.16 -12.30 4.57
N ASN A 23 0.30 -13.24 3.63
CA ASN A 23 0.58 -14.64 3.95
C ASN A 23 1.93 -14.83 4.64
N ARG A 24 2.96 -14.07 4.23
CA ARG A 24 4.30 -14.04 4.84
C ARG A 24 4.33 -13.26 6.15
N ASN A 25 3.23 -12.60 6.54
CA ASN A 25 3.17 -11.72 7.70
C ASN A 25 4.20 -10.59 7.61
N GLN A 26 4.33 -9.98 6.43
CA GLN A 26 5.16 -8.80 6.29
C GLN A 26 4.72 -7.74 7.32
N PRO A 27 5.65 -7.11 8.05
CA PRO A 27 5.34 -6.02 8.97
C PRO A 27 4.47 -4.95 8.29
N LEU A 28 3.42 -4.49 8.97
CA LEU A 28 2.45 -3.57 8.37
C LEU A 28 3.07 -2.21 8.00
N ASP A 29 4.07 -1.73 8.73
CA ASP A 29 4.83 -0.53 8.37
C ASP A 29 5.59 -0.70 7.04
N GLU A 30 6.29 -1.83 6.86
CA GLU A 30 6.93 -2.15 5.58
C GLU A 30 5.90 -2.31 4.46
N PHE A 31 4.76 -2.96 4.75
CA PHE A 31 3.68 -3.14 3.78
C PHE A 31 3.10 -1.79 3.32
N ILE A 32 2.98 -0.81 4.23
CA ILE A 32 2.55 0.56 3.92
C ILE A 32 3.64 1.27 3.12
N GLU A 33 4.90 1.17 3.55
CA GLU A 33 6.03 1.80 2.88
C GLU A 33 6.15 1.34 1.43
N TRP A 34 6.10 0.03 1.19
CA TRP A 34 6.27 -0.52 -0.15
C TRP A 34 5.13 -0.10 -1.08
N GLN A 35 3.89 -0.06 -0.58
CA GLN A 35 2.74 0.40 -1.37
C GLN A 35 2.85 1.86 -1.79
N LEU A 36 3.32 2.72 -0.89
CA LEU A 36 3.37 4.15 -1.13
C LEU A 36 4.69 4.61 -1.77
N ALA A 37 5.80 3.91 -1.58
CA ALA A 37 7.14 4.40 -1.90
C ALA A 37 8.16 3.30 -2.23
N GLY A 38 7.74 2.05 -2.49
CA GLY A 38 8.67 0.96 -2.80
C GLY A 38 9.56 1.21 -4.03
N ASP A 39 9.14 2.06 -4.96
CA ASP A 39 9.94 2.49 -6.13
C ASP A 39 11.03 3.52 -5.78
N LEU A 40 10.97 4.13 -4.59
CA LEU A 40 11.89 5.15 -4.11
C LEU A 40 12.92 4.61 -3.11
N LEU A 41 12.84 3.33 -2.75
CA LEU A 41 13.84 2.68 -1.92
C LEU A 41 15.18 2.59 -2.66
N PRO A 42 16.33 2.60 -1.94
CA PRO A 42 17.63 2.37 -2.56
C PRO A 42 17.65 0.99 -3.23
N GLU A 43 18.03 0.95 -4.51
CA GLU A 43 18.10 -0.28 -5.32
C GLU A 43 16.84 -1.17 -5.18
N PRO A 44 15.65 -0.63 -5.54
CA PRO A 44 14.39 -1.24 -5.15
C PRO A 44 14.20 -2.59 -5.85
N THR A 45 13.86 -3.60 -5.06
CA THR A 45 13.57 -4.95 -5.57
C THR A 45 12.34 -4.96 -6.47
N MET A 46 12.20 -6.03 -7.24
CA MET A 46 11.01 -6.20 -8.09
C MET A 46 9.71 -6.22 -7.27
N GLU A 47 9.68 -6.90 -6.11
CA GLU A 47 8.51 -6.93 -5.22
C GLU A 47 8.16 -5.54 -4.66
N GLN A 48 9.16 -4.76 -4.23
CA GLN A 48 8.96 -3.38 -3.75
C GLN A 48 8.38 -2.48 -4.84
N ARG A 49 8.82 -2.62 -6.09
CA ARG A 49 8.27 -1.85 -7.21
C ARG A 49 6.84 -2.28 -7.55
N ILE A 50 6.54 -3.58 -7.50
CA ILE A 50 5.17 -4.10 -7.73
C ILE A 50 4.20 -3.56 -6.67
N ALA A 51 4.63 -3.47 -5.41
CA ALA A 51 3.80 -2.97 -4.31
C ALA A 51 3.20 -1.58 -4.60
N THR A 52 3.94 -0.74 -5.32
CA THR A 52 3.49 0.60 -5.73
C THR A 52 2.33 0.62 -6.73
N GLY A 53 1.87 -0.56 -7.18
CA GLY A 53 0.60 -0.72 -7.86
C GLY A 53 -0.56 -0.07 -7.10
N TYR A 54 -0.49 0.00 -5.76
CA TYR A 54 -1.43 0.75 -4.91
C TYR A 54 -1.63 2.20 -5.39
N VAL A 55 -0.54 2.94 -5.67
CA VAL A 55 -0.58 4.34 -6.15
C VAL A 55 -1.12 4.43 -7.59
N ARG A 56 -1.17 3.33 -8.33
CA ARG A 56 -1.65 3.23 -9.72
C ARG A 56 -3.12 2.80 -9.83
N MET A 57 -3.83 2.62 -8.72
CA MET A 57 -5.22 2.13 -8.72
C MET A 57 -6.27 3.18 -9.08
N ASN A 58 -5.91 4.47 -9.27
CA ASN A 58 -6.86 5.49 -9.69
C ASN A 58 -7.55 5.11 -11.01
N PRO A 59 -8.80 5.55 -11.24
CA PRO A 59 -9.44 5.42 -12.53
C PRO A 59 -8.58 6.07 -13.63
N THR A 60 -8.46 5.40 -14.77
CA THR A 60 -7.88 5.99 -15.98
C THR A 60 -8.97 6.27 -17.00
N THR A 61 -8.68 7.11 -18.00
CA THR A 61 -9.60 7.37 -19.10
C THR A 61 -8.84 7.60 -20.40
N SER A 62 -9.53 7.39 -21.52
CA SER A 62 -9.12 7.82 -22.85
C SER A 62 -10.28 8.47 -23.62
N GLU A 63 -11.30 8.93 -22.91
CA GLU A 63 -12.48 9.53 -23.53
C GLU A 63 -12.11 10.79 -24.32
N GLY A 64 -12.74 10.99 -25.49
CA GLY A 64 -12.55 12.22 -26.28
C GLY A 64 -13.09 13.44 -25.54
N GLY A 65 -12.35 14.56 -25.58
CA GLY A 65 -12.77 15.82 -24.93
C GLY A 65 -12.39 15.96 -23.46
N VAL A 66 -11.73 14.97 -22.86
CA VAL A 66 -11.17 15.08 -21.50
C VAL A 66 -10.03 16.10 -21.46
N ILE A 67 -9.95 16.84 -20.36
CA ILE A 67 -8.87 17.78 -20.11
C ILE A 67 -7.80 17.07 -19.26
N PRO A 68 -6.58 16.81 -19.77
CA PRO A 68 -5.56 16.08 -19.02
C PRO A 68 -5.26 16.68 -17.65
N ALA A 69 -5.19 18.01 -17.56
CA ALA A 69 -4.92 18.70 -16.29
C ALA A 69 -6.00 18.45 -15.23
N GLU A 70 -7.28 18.37 -15.64
CA GLU A 70 -8.40 18.08 -14.74
C GLU A 70 -8.27 16.67 -14.16
N PHE A 71 -7.99 15.67 -15.00
CA PHE A 71 -7.82 14.29 -14.56
C PHE A 71 -6.55 14.09 -13.73
N GLN A 72 -5.47 14.81 -14.04
CA GLN A 72 -4.28 14.81 -13.19
C GLN A 72 -4.62 15.32 -11.79
N ALA A 73 -5.38 16.41 -11.68
CA ALA A 73 -5.83 16.94 -10.39
C ALA A 73 -6.74 15.94 -9.66
N LYS A 74 -7.69 15.31 -10.36
CA LYS A 74 -8.56 14.27 -9.79
C LYS A 74 -7.78 13.09 -9.22
N ASN A 75 -6.80 12.56 -9.95
CA ASN A 75 -5.96 11.46 -9.46
C ASN A 75 -5.17 11.87 -8.21
N ASN A 76 -4.67 13.10 -8.17
CA ASN A 76 -3.98 13.62 -7.00
C ASN A 76 -4.91 13.80 -5.79
N PHE A 77 -6.13 14.31 -6.00
CA PHE A 77 -7.15 14.41 -4.94
C PHE A 77 -7.48 13.03 -4.40
N ASP A 78 -7.77 12.07 -5.27
CA ASP A 78 -8.15 10.70 -4.91
C ASP A 78 -7.05 10.01 -4.07
N ARG A 79 -5.78 10.13 -4.45
CA ARG A 79 -4.65 9.59 -3.65
C ARG A 79 -4.54 10.25 -2.28
N THR A 80 -4.69 11.57 -2.23
CA THR A 80 -4.58 12.36 -1.00
C THR A 80 -5.71 11.99 -0.04
N GLU A 81 -6.93 11.91 -0.55
CA GLU A 81 -8.14 11.58 0.20
C GLU A 81 -8.14 10.12 0.63
N THR A 82 -7.72 9.20 -0.25
CA THR A 82 -7.54 7.78 0.10
C THR A 82 -6.54 7.61 1.23
N LEU A 83 -5.40 8.32 1.19
CA LEU A 83 -4.42 8.30 2.29
C LEU A 83 -5.05 8.79 3.61
N GLY A 84 -5.83 9.87 3.57
CA GLY A 84 -6.57 10.37 4.73
C GLY A 84 -7.53 9.34 5.31
N THR A 85 -8.37 8.74 4.47
CA THR A 85 -9.38 7.78 4.91
C THR A 85 -8.75 6.48 5.42
N VAL A 86 -7.76 5.94 4.70
CA VAL A 86 -7.19 4.62 5.00
C VAL A 86 -6.26 4.67 6.20
N PHE A 87 -5.34 5.64 6.24
CA PHE A 87 -4.27 5.67 7.24
C PHE A 87 -4.55 6.66 8.37
N LEU A 88 -5.17 7.80 8.08
CA LEU A 88 -5.43 8.83 9.09
C LEU A 88 -6.82 8.70 9.71
N GLY A 89 -7.71 7.89 9.11
CA GLY A 89 -9.09 7.74 9.56
C GLY A 89 -9.87 9.04 9.47
N MET A 90 -9.63 9.85 8.43
CA MET A 90 -10.25 11.17 8.28
C MET A 90 -10.79 11.39 6.88
N THR A 91 -11.88 12.15 6.77
CA THR A 91 -12.34 12.68 5.49
C THR A 91 -11.70 14.04 5.25
N MET A 92 -10.99 14.19 4.12
CA MET A 92 -10.27 15.44 3.80
C MET A 92 -10.85 16.19 2.59
N ILE A 93 -11.96 15.71 2.03
CA ILE A 93 -12.57 16.23 0.79
C ILE A 93 -12.91 17.71 0.93
N CYS A 94 -13.46 18.15 2.07
CA CYS A 94 -13.79 19.56 2.29
C CYS A 94 -12.55 20.47 2.22
N SER A 95 -11.39 19.95 2.66
CA SER A 95 -10.12 20.67 2.67
C SER A 95 -9.58 20.98 1.28
N ARG A 96 -10.18 20.41 0.22
CA ARG A 96 -9.89 20.74 -1.17
C ARG A 96 -10.27 22.18 -1.50
N CYS A 97 -11.43 22.64 -1.04
CA CYS A 97 -11.99 23.92 -1.43
C CYS A 97 -11.75 25.04 -0.40
N HIS A 98 -11.64 24.70 0.89
CA HIS A 98 -11.47 25.64 1.99
C HIS A 98 -10.80 24.96 3.20
N THR A 99 -10.34 25.72 4.20
CA THR A 99 -9.89 25.12 5.47
C THR A 99 -11.02 24.33 6.11
N HIS A 100 -10.73 23.11 6.57
CA HIS A 100 -11.74 22.22 7.12
C HIS A 100 -12.55 22.89 8.24
N LYS A 101 -13.85 22.59 8.30
CA LYS A 101 -14.78 23.30 9.19
C LYS A 101 -14.57 22.94 10.67
N TYR A 102 -14.25 21.68 10.96
CA TYR A 102 -14.21 21.15 12.32
C TYR A 102 -12.80 20.72 12.73
N ASP A 103 -12.19 19.83 11.97
CA ASP A 103 -10.81 19.41 12.21
C ASP A 103 -9.77 20.48 11.86
N PRO A 104 -8.63 20.53 12.55
CA PRO A 104 -7.59 21.55 12.37
C PRO A 104 -6.73 21.26 11.13
N ILE A 105 -7.36 21.19 9.96
CA ILE A 105 -6.73 20.91 8.66
C ILE A 105 -6.92 22.12 7.77
N THR A 106 -5.86 22.89 7.57
CA THR A 106 -5.91 24.03 6.65
C THR A 106 -5.95 23.56 5.19
N GLN A 107 -6.55 24.37 4.30
CA GLN A 107 -6.49 24.09 2.86
C GLN A 107 -5.03 23.98 2.39
N THR A 108 -4.15 24.82 2.92
CA THR A 108 -2.71 24.77 2.63
C THR A 108 -2.08 23.44 3.00
N GLU A 109 -2.38 22.89 4.16
CA GLU A 109 -1.85 21.57 4.56
C GLU A 109 -2.40 20.45 3.69
N TYR A 110 -3.67 20.51 3.27
CA TYR A 110 -4.22 19.57 2.29
C TYR A 110 -3.42 19.57 0.97
N TYR A 111 -3.12 20.75 0.42
CA TYR A 111 -2.32 20.84 -0.81
C TYR A 111 -0.83 20.48 -0.61
N ARG A 112 -0.29 20.66 0.60
CA ARG A 112 1.05 20.16 0.95
C ARG A 112 1.08 18.64 1.00
N LEU A 113 0.04 17.99 1.53
CA LEU A 113 -0.09 16.54 1.51
C LEU A 113 -0.27 16.03 0.07
N LEU A 114 -1.08 16.71 -0.73
CA LEU A 114 -1.27 16.41 -2.15
C LEU A 114 0.02 16.51 -2.97
N ALA A 115 0.92 17.41 -2.59
CA ALA A 115 2.18 17.59 -3.30
C ALA A 115 3.08 16.33 -3.28
N PHE A 116 2.91 15.41 -2.33
CA PHE A 116 3.59 14.10 -2.36
C PHE A 116 3.17 13.23 -3.56
N PHE A 117 1.92 13.37 -4.03
CA PHE A 117 1.36 12.58 -5.12
C PHE A 117 1.38 13.30 -6.47
N ASN A 118 1.49 14.63 -6.47
CA ASN A 118 1.58 15.40 -7.72
C ASN A 118 2.89 15.17 -8.51
N ASN A 119 3.81 14.35 -7.98
CA ASN A 119 5.07 14.01 -8.62
C ASN A 119 5.06 12.68 -9.40
N THR A 120 3.94 11.95 -9.43
CA THR A 120 3.88 10.64 -10.09
C THR A 120 4.00 10.78 -11.63
N ALA A 121 4.76 9.89 -12.26
CA ALA A 121 5.21 10.04 -13.64
C ALA A 121 4.21 9.52 -14.68
N GLU A 122 3.23 8.70 -14.29
CA GLU A 122 2.14 8.36 -15.19
C GLU A 122 1.39 9.64 -15.58
N GLY A 123 0.92 9.68 -16.81
CA GLY A 123 -0.04 10.70 -17.20
C GLY A 123 -1.44 10.35 -16.68
N PRO A 124 -2.40 11.26 -16.92
CA PRO A 124 -3.78 11.06 -16.52
C PRO A 124 -4.60 10.24 -17.53
N LEU A 125 -4.12 10.07 -18.77
CA LEU A 125 -4.84 9.41 -19.86
C LEU A 125 -4.14 8.12 -20.28
N ASP A 126 -4.87 6.99 -20.28
CA ASP A 126 -4.32 5.67 -20.64
C ASP A 126 -4.26 5.42 -22.16
N GLY A 127 -5.05 6.16 -22.94
CA GLY A 127 -5.16 5.99 -24.38
C GLY A 127 -5.68 4.60 -24.81
N ASN A 128 -6.53 3.96 -24.00
CA ASN A 128 -6.99 2.58 -24.19
C ASN A 128 -5.86 1.52 -24.20
N LYS A 129 -4.70 1.82 -23.58
CA LYS A 129 -3.57 0.89 -23.54
C LYS A 129 -3.61 0.01 -22.29
N TYR A 130 -3.50 -1.30 -22.49
CA TYR A 130 -3.33 -2.25 -21.38
C TYR A 130 -2.02 -2.00 -20.60
N GLU A 131 -0.95 -1.65 -21.32
CA GLU A 131 0.38 -1.35 -20.78
C GLU A 131 0.61 0.17 -20.69
N TYR A 132 -0.11 0.82 -19.78
CA TYR A 132 0.03 2.26 -19.57
C TYR A 132 1.20 2.59 -18.65
N ALA A 133 2.29 3.10 -19.23
CA ALA A 133 3.52 3.42 -18.51
C ALA A 133 3.29 4.37 -17.31
N PRO A 134 4.08 4.24 -16.22
CA PRO A 134 5.18 3.30 -16.03
C PRO A 134 4.74 1.83 -15.85
N THR A 135 5.50 0.90 -16.41
CA THR A 135 5.26 -0.53 -16.27
C THR A 135 6.54 -1.27 -15.90
N LEU A 136 6.39 -2.50 -15.42
CA LEU A 136 7.46 -3.42 -15.09
C LEU A 136 7.11 -4.82 -15.60
N LYS A 137 8.08 -5.54 -16.16
CA LYS A 137 7.94 -6.97 -16.47
C LYS A 137 8.34 -7.80 -15.25
N VAL A 138 7.49 -8.77 -14.90
CA VAL A 138 7.60 -9.58 -13.68
C VAL A 138 7.16 -11.02 -13.95
N PRO A 139 7.58 -12.01 -13.14
CA PRO A 139 7.07 -13.38 -13.25
C PRO A 139 5.53 -13.41 -13.23
N ALA A 140 4.95 -14.16 -14.16
CA ALA A 140 3.51 -14.11 -14.45
C ALA A 140 2.63 -14.74 -13.36
N ASP A 141 3.15 -15.72 -12.63
CA ASP A 141 2.42 -16.46 -11.60
C ASP A 141 3.37 -16.99 -10.51
N GLN A 142 2.81 -17.65 -9.49
CA GLN A 142 3.59 -18.18 -8.38
C GLN A 142 4.65 -19.20 -8.79
N ALA A 143 4.39 -20.02 -9.81
CA ALA A 143 5.35 -21.00 -10.29
C ALA A 143 6.55 -20.31 -10.94
N ALA A 144 6.29 -19.30 -11.78
CA ALA A 144 7.32 -18.45 -12.37
C ALA A 144 8.12 -17.68 -11.31
N TRP A 145 7.49 -17.21 -10.24
CA TRP A 145 8.17 -16.59 -9.09
C TRP A 145 9.12 -17.55 -8.38
N ASN A 146 8.67 -18.78 -8.12
CA ASN A 146 9.48 -19.82 -7.49
C ASN A 146 10.68 -20.20 -8.37
N GLU A 147 10.46 -20.34 -9.68
CA GLU A 147 11.50 -20.60 -10.66
C GLU A 147 12.52 -19.45 -10.69
N TRP A 148 12.07 -18.20 -10.83
CA TRP A 148 12.92 -17.02 -10.89
C TRP A 148 13.77 -16.87 -9.61
N THR A 149 13.16 -17.06 -8.44
CA THR A 149 13.86 -17.00 -7.15
C THR A 149 14.94 -18.07 -7.04
N ARG A 150 14.64 -19.30 -7.48
CA ARG A 150 15.59 -20.42 -7.50
C ARG A 150 16.77 -20.13 -8.44
N LEU A 151 16.50 -19.62 -9.64
CA LEU A 151 17.53 -19.26 -10.62
C LEU A 151 18.39 -18.08 -10.13
N GLY A 152 17.77 -17.05 -9.55
CA GLY A 152 18.48 -15.93 -8.92
C GLY A 152 19.40 -16.39 -7.80
N SER A 153 18.91 -17.25 -6.90
CA SER A 153 19.73 -17.85 -5.83
C SER A 153 20.92 -18.66 -6.38
N ALA A 154 20.73 -19.37 -7.49
CA ALA A 154 21.81 -20.09 -8.15
C ALA A 154 22.84 -19.12 -8.77
N ARG A 155 22.38 -18.03 -9.38
CA ARG A 155 23.22 -16.98 -9.97
C ARG A 155 24.08 -16.33 -8.89
N ASP A 156 23.46 -15.94 -7.79
CA ASP A 156 24.16 -15.24 -6.70
C ASP A 156 25.22 -16.14 -6.06
N ARG A 157 24.92 -17.44 -5.88
CA ARG A 157 25.94 -18.43 -5.46
C ARG A 157 27.10 -18.54 -6.44
N LEU A 158 26.84 -18.49 -7.75
CA LEU A 158 27.88 -18.57 -8.77
C LEU A 158 28.77 -17.31 -8.77
N LEU A 159 28.16 -16.12 -8.64
CA LEU A 159 28.86 -14.85 -8.53
C LEU A 159 29.78 -14.81 -7.31
N VAL A 160 29.31 -15.29 -6.16
CA VAL A 160 30.12 -15.39 -4.93
C VAL A 160 31.30 -16.34 -5.13
N LYS A 161 31.09 -17.53 -5.72
CA LYS A 161 32.18 -18.48 -6.04
C LYS A 161 33.21 -17.89 -7.00
N ALA A 162 32.76 -17.05 -7.93
CA ALA A 162 33.62 -16.37 -8.89
C ALA A 162 34.33 -15.13 -8.33
N GLY A 163 34.12 -14.77 -7.06
CA GLY A 163 34.70 -13.55 -6.47
C GLY A 163 34.26 -12.29 -7.20
N ALA A 164 33.02 -12.26 -7.72
CA ALA A 164 32.49 -11.14 -8.48
C ALA A 164 32.56 -9.82 -7.68
N LYS A 165 33.04 -8.76 -8.33
CA LYS A 165 33.04 -7.41 -7.77
C LYS A 165 31.65 -6.78 -7.87
N PRO A 166 31.35 -5.78 -7.03
CA PRO A 166 30.11 -5.01 -7.17
C PRO A 166 29.93 -4.49 -8.60
N GLY A 167 28.78 -4.80 -9.20
CA GLY A 167 28.44 -4.40 -10.57
C GLY A 167 28.83 -5.40 -11.67
N GLU A 168 29.62 -6.45 -11.37
CA GLU A 168 29.91 -7.50 -12.36
C GLU A 168 28.71 -8.44 -12.53
N SER A 169 28.26 -8.63 -13.78
CA SER A 169 27.18 -9.57 -14.07
C SER A 169 27.70 -10.98 -14.32
N LEU A 170 26.79 -11.96 -14.19
CA LEU A 170 27.12 -13.35 -14.53
C LEU A 170 27.55 -13.49 -16.01
N ALA A 171 26.93 -12.72 -16.90
CA ALA A 171 27.27 -12.70 -18.32
C ALA A 171 28.67 -12.12 -18.57
N ASP A 172 29.11 -11.13 -17.79
CA ASP A 172 30.45 -10.57 -17.91
C ASP A 172 31.54 -11.58 -17.53
N LEU A 173 31.30 -12.33 -16.46
CA LEU A 173 32.23 -13.34 -15.96
C LEU A 173 32.26 -14.63 -16.80
N ALA A 174 31.19 -14.90 -17.56
CA ALA A 174 31.00 -16.07 -18.40
C ALA A 174 31.40 -15.85 -19.87
N LYS A 175 32.22 -14.84 -20.18
CA LYS A 175 32.82 -14.71 -21.52
C LYS A 175 33.80 -15.87 -21.80
N PRO A 176 34.09 -16.23 -23.07
CA PRO A 176 34.91 -17.40 -23.42
C PRO A 176 36.29 -17.49 -22.75
N ASP A 177 36.90 -16.35 -22.38
CA ASP A 177 38.17 -16.26 -21.62
C ASP A 177 37.98 -15.64 -20.21
N GLY A 178 36.74 -15.63 -19.74
CA GLY A 178 36.30 -15.01 -18.50
C GLY A 178 36.78 -15.74 -17.24
N HIS A 179 36.52 -15.14 -16.09
CA HIS A 179 36.93 -15.71 -14.81
C HIS A 179 36.25 -17.07 -14.54
N LEU A 180 35.00 -17.26 -14.98
CA LEU A 180 34.27 -18.52 -14.81
C LEU A 180 34.84 -19.65 -15.68
N ALA A 181 35.41 -19.34 -16.85
CA ALA A 181 36.12 -20.32 -17.67
C ALA A 181 37.38 -20.83 -16.96
N LYS A 182 38.14 -19.94 -16.32
CA LYS A 182 39.34 -20.30 -15.53
C LYS A 182 39.01 -21.16 -14.31
N LEU A 183 37.81 -21.00 -13.75
CA LEU A 183 37.31 -21.79 -12.62
C LEU A 183 36.63 -23.11 -13.03
N GLY A 184 36.53 -23.41 -14.34
CA GLY A 184 35.84 -24.62 -14.83
C GLY A 184 34.32 -24.57 -14.70
N MET A 185 33.75 -23.38 -14.50
CA MET A 185 32.31 -23.16 -14.24
C MET A 185 31.55 -22.60 -15.45
N GLN A 186 32.20 -22.55 -16.62
CA GLN A 186 31.66 -21.94 -17.85
C GLN A 186 30.31 -22.54 -18.28
N ALA A 187 30.24 -23.87 -18.40
CA ALA A 187 29.02 -24.54 -18.85
C ALA A 187 27.84 -24.38 -17.86
N GLU A 188 28.12 -24.32 -16.56
CA GLU A 188 27.10 -24.03 -15.55
C GLU A 188 26.58 -22.60 -15.69
N ALA A 189 27.48 -21.64 -15.91
CA ALA A 189 27.14 -20.24 -16.11
C ALA A 189 26.29 -20.03 -17.37
N GLU A 190 26.70 -20.58 -18.51
CA GLU A 190 25.98 -20.47 -19.79
C GLU A 190 24.57 -21.07 -19.69
N ARG A 191 24.45 -22.26 -19.08
CA ARG A 191 23.14 -22.88 -18.83
C ARG A 191 22.26 -21.99 -17.96
N LEU A 192 22.81 -21.41 -16.90
CA LEU A 192 22.05 -20.56 -15.98
C LEU A 192 21.64 -19.23 -16.62
N ILE A 193 22.52 -18.61 -17.43
CA ILE A 193 22.19 -17.42 -18.23
C ILE A 193 21.02 -17.72 -19.16
N LYS A 194 21.07 -18.85 -19.87
CA LYS A 194 19.97 -19.28 -20.75
C LYS A 194 18.67 -19.49 -19.96
N GLN A 195 18.71 -20.18 -18.83
CA GLN A 195 17.53 -20.41 -18.00
C GLN A 195 16.92 -19.11 -17.46
N LEU A 196 17.75 -18.14 -17.07
CA LEU A 196 17.30 -16.82 -16.65
C LEU A 196 16.61 -16.08 -17.81
N ALA A 197 17.20 -16.09 -19.01
CA ALA A 197 16.61 -15.47 -20.20
C ALA A 197 15.28 -16.13 -20.60
N ASP A 198 15.21 -17.46 -20.58
CA ASP A 198 13.99 -18.22 -20.89
C ASP A 198 12.87 -17.97 -19.85
N ALA A 199 13.23 -17.74 -18.59
CA ALA A 199 12.28 -17.34 -17.55
C ALA A 199 11.80 -15.89 -17.73
N GLU A 200 12.70 -14.96 -18.02
CA GLU A 200 12.38 -13.55 -18.26
C GLU A 200 11.50 -13.35 -19.50
N ALA A 201 11.70 -14.15 -20.56
CA ALA A 201 10.88 -14.13 -21.76
C ALA A 201 9.39 -14.44 -21.50
N ARG A 202 9.08 -15.14 -20.40
CA ARG A 202 7.71 -15.50 -19.96
C ARG A 202 7.10 -14.50 -19.00
N PHE A 203 7.76 -13.39 -18.70
CA PHE A 203 7.24 -12.39 -17.78
C PHE A 203 5.97 -11.71 -18.31
N THR A 204 5.13 -11.30 -17.37
CA THR A 204 3.95 -10.46 -17.62
C THR A 204 4.26 -9.01 -17.30
N THR A 205 3.48 -8.09 -17.84
CA THR A 205 3.59 -6.66 -17.58
C THR A 205 2.64 -6.24 -16.45
N THR A 206 3.12 -5.38 -15.55
CA THR A 206 2.29 -4.74 -14.51
C THR A 206 2.55 -3.25 -14.37
N LEU A 207 1.57 -2.51 -13.84
CA LEU A 207 1.68 -1.07 -13.59
C LEU A 207 2.44 -0.83 -12.28
N VAL A 208 3.35 0.14 -12.29
CA VAL A 208 4.13 0.55 -11.10
C VAL A 208 4.14 2.06 -10.99
N ALA A 209 4.30 2.59 -9.79
CA ALA A 209 4.57 4.02 -9.62
C ALA A 209 6.01 4.33 -10.06
N LYS A 210 6.22 5.58 -10.42
CA LYS A 210 7.53 6.19 -10.59
C LYS A 210 7.37 7.67 -10.36
N ASP A 211 8.29 8.31 -9.67
CA ASP A 211 8.32 9.77 -9.55
C ASP A 211 9.02 10.42 -10.76
N LEU A 212 8.60 11.64 -11.11
CA LEU A 212 9.32 12.46 -12.07
C LEU A 212 10.66 12.92 -11.49
N ALA A 213 11.68 13.01 -12.36
CA ALA A 213 12.99 13.56 -11.97
C ALA A 213 12.92 15.04 -11.57
N LYS A 214 11.98 15.80 -12.16
CA LYS A 214 11.69 17.18 -11.80
C LYS A 214 10.26 17.27 -11.26
N PRO A 215 10.07 17.61 -9.97
CA PRO A 215 8.75 17.73 -9.38
C PRO A 215 7.83 18.74 -10.05
N ARG A 216 6.56 18.38 -10.19
CA ARG A 216 5.50 19.32 -10.60
C ARG A 216 5.30 20.36 -9.49
N LYS A 217 4.97 21.58 -9.88
CA LYS A 217 4.61 22.64 -8.93
C LYS A 217 3.19 22.39 -8.44
N THR A 218 3.01 22.22 -7.13
CA THR A 218 1.69 22.23 -6.49
C THR A 218 1.37 23.63 -6.00
N ARG A 219 0.15 24.10 -6.23
CA ARG A 219 -0.34 25.40 -5.73
C ARG A 219 -1.70 25.18 -5.06
N LEU A 220 -2.15 26.14 -4.25
CA LEU A 220 -3.54 26.18 -3.83
C LEU A 220 -4.44 26.32 -5.06
N LEU A 221 -5.65 25.78 -4.99
CA LEU A 221 -6.64 25.98 -6.03
C LEU A 221 -7.82 26.75 -5.46
N ASP A 222 -8.25 27.81 -6.14
CA ASP A 222 -9.47 28.53 -5.76
C ASP A 222 -10.67 27.58 -5.88
N ARG A 223 -11.35 27.36 -4.75
CA ARG A 223 -12.46 26.38 -4.63
C ARG A 223 -12.13 24.97 -5.14
N GLY A 224 -10.87 24.58 -5.16
CA GLY A 224 -10.46 23.26 -5.65
C GLY A 224 -10.44 23.10 -7.18
N GLU A 225 -10.65 24.18 -7.94
CA GLU A 225 -10.71 24.13 -9.40
C GLU A 225 -9.31 24.04 -10.02
N TYR A 226 -9.08 23.01 -10.83
CA TYR A 226 -7.76 22.68 -11.37
C TYR A 226 -7.15 23.78 -12.25
N ASP A 227 -8.00 24.60 -12.88
CA ASP A 227 -7.63 25.70 -13.78
C ASP A 227 -7.51 27.05 -13.05
N ARG A 228 -7.69 27.08 -11.71
CA ARG A 228 -7.57 28.29 -10.88
C ARG A 228 -6.48 28.17 -9.80
N PRO A 229 -5.21 27.94 -10.17
CA PRO A 229 -4.13 27.94 -9.19
C PRO A 229 -3.88 29.34 -8.61
N THR A 230 -3.66 29.41 -7.30
CA THR A 230 -3.41 30.66 -6.56
C THR A 230 -2.21 30.53 -5.63
N GLY A 231 -1.63 31.67 -5.27
CA GLY A 231 -0.48 31.74 -4.35
C GLY A 231 0.80 31.12 -4.89
N GLU A 232 1.83 31.04 -4.04
CA GLU A 232 3.14 30.48 -4.38
C GLU A 232 3.15 28.93 -4.42
N PRO A 233 4.11 28.31 -5.13
CA PRO A 233 4.25 26.86 -5.12
C PRO A 233 4.49 26.31 -3.71
N LEU A 234 3.72 25.30 -3.34
CA LEU A 234 3.83 24.61 -2.06
C LEU A 234 4.82 23.45 -2.15
N GLN A 235 5.50 23.20 -1.04
CA GLN A 235 6.37 22.04 -0.85
C GLN A 235 5.60 20.90 -0.16
N PRO A 236 5.95 19.63 -0.40
CA PRO A 236 5.36 18.50 0.31
C PRO A 236 5.55 18.60 1.82
N ASP A 237 4.47 18.45 2.58
CA ASP A 237 4.47 18.49 4.04
C ASP A 237 3.24 17.78 4.61
N VAL A 238 3.25 17.52 5.92
CA VAL A 238 2.22 16.75 6.64
C VAL A 238 1.29 17.65 7.45
N LEU A 239 0.25 17.05 8.03
CA LEU A 239 -0.69 17.73 8.91
C LEU A 239 -0.03 18.01 10.26
N LYS A 240 0.22 19.30 10.57
CA LYS A 240 1.00 19.68 11.76
C LYS A 240 0.30 19.36 13.07
N ALA A 241 -1.03 19.25 13.05
CA ALA A 241 -1.83 18.89 14.21
C ALA A 241 -1.56 17.46 14.71
N MET A 242 -0.98 16.58 13.88
CA MET A 242 -0.69 15.19 14.26
C MET A 242 0.71 15.04 14.82
N SER A 243 1.72 15.42 14.05
CA SER A 243 3.12 15.39 14.46
C SER A 243 3.97 16.16 13.46
N GLN A 244 5.23 16.42 13.82
CA GLN A 244 6.19 17.03 12.90
C GLN A 244 6.64 16.03 11.83
N PHE A 245 7.04 16.55 10.66
CA PHE A 245 7.68 15.72 9.65
C PHE A 245 9.03 15.19 10.18
N PRO A 246 9.37 13.91 10.00
CA PRO A 246 10.60 13.35 10.53
C PRO A 246 11.85 14.09 10.02
N GLU A 247 12.77 14.39 10.94
CA GLU A 247 14.03 15.06 10.60
C GLU A 247 14.88 14.20 9.65
N GLY A 248 15.50 14.83 8.66
CA GLY A 248 16.34 14.14 7.66
C GLY A 248 15.58 13.26 6.66
N ALA A 249 14.26 13.09 6.79
CA ALA A 249 13.48 12.33 5.81
C ALA A 249 13.34 13.10 4.48
N PRO A 250 13.38 12.40 3.33
CA PRO A 250 13.23 13.04 2.03
C PRO A 250 11.82 13.62 1.86
N ARG A 251 11.70 14.79 1.23
CA ARG A 251 10.41 15.45 0.96
C ARG A 251 9.68 14.84 -0.25
N ASN A 252 9.47 13.52 -0.22
CA ASN A 252 8.78 12.72 -1.24
C ASN A 252 7.94 11.61 -0.58
N ARG A 253 7.36 10.70 -1.39
CA ARG A 253 6.51 9.61 -0.85
C ARG A 253 7.22 8.73 0.18
N LEU A 254 8.54 8.55 0.09
CA LEU A 254 9.31 7.77 1.07
C LEU A 254 9.45 8.49 2.42
N GLY A 255 9.53 9.82 2.46
CA GLY A 255 9.47 10.53 3.74
C GLY A 255 8.06 10.56 4.32
N LEU A 256 7.03 10.57 3.47
CA LEU A 256 5.64 10.46 3.90
C LEU A 256 5.38 9.12 4.60
N THR A 257 5.93 8.01 4.10
CA THR A 257 5.80 6.70 4.75
C THR A 257 6.46 6.68 6.11
N LYS A 258 7.67 7.25 6.24
CA LYS A 258 8.36 7.42 7.52
C LYS A 258 7.56 8.25 8.52
N TRP A 259 6.80 9.24 8.06
CA TRP A 259 5.90 9.99 8.93
C TRP A 259 4.70 9.14 9.36
N LEU A 260 4.06 8.40 8.43
CA LEU A 260 2.91 7.55 8.72
C LEU A 260 3.22 6.44 9.73
N THR A 261 4.42 5.85 9.65
CA THR A 261 4.83 4.72 10.48
C THR A 261 5.69 5.14 11.68
N SER A 262 5.90 6.44 11.87
CA SER A 262 6.64 6.96 13.02
C SER A 262 5.91 6.66 14.34
N ARG A 263 6.68 6.36 15.39
CA ARG A 263 6.16 6.22 16.75
C ARG A 263 5.51 7.50 17.29
N GLU A 264 5.93 8.65 16.77
CA GLU A 264 5.37 9.96 17.11
C GLU A 264 4.06 10.24 16.36
N GLN A 265 3.66 9.40 15.42
CA GLN A 265 2.40 9.55 14.69
C GLN A 265 1.26 8.99 15.57
N PRO A 266 0.30 9.82 16.02
CA PRO A 266 -0.64 9.41 17.05
C PRO A 266 -1.89 8.69 16.53
N VAL A 267 -2.16 8.63 15.23
CA VAL A 267 -3.46 8.22 14.68
C VAL A 267 -3.40 6.91 13.89
N VAL A 268 -2.31 6.66 13.15
CA VAL A 268 -2.23 5.55 12.18
C VAL A 268 -2.42 4.20 12.85
N THR A 269 -1.71 3.94 13.94
CA THR A 269 -1.85 2.66 14.67
C THR A 269 -3.25 2.49 15.26
N ARG A 270 -3.87 3.55 15.79
CA ARG A 270 -5.26 3.53 16.29
C ARG A 270 -6.25 3.20 15.18
N VAL A 271 -6.10 3.81 14.00
CA VAL A 271 -6.94 3.57 12.82
C VAL A 271 -6.80 2.14 12.34
N LEU A 272 -5.57 1.65 12.17
CA LEU A 272 -5.30 0.29 11.70
C LEU A 272 -5.84 -0.76 12.69
N VAL A 273 -5.58 -0.59 13.99
CA VAL A 273 -6.09 -1.48 15.02
C VAL A 273 -7.61 -1.49 15.05
N ASN A 274 -8.27 -0.34 14.92
CA ASN A 274 -9.73 -0.28 14.89
C ASN A 274 -10.31 -1.03 13.68
N ARG A 275 -9.64 -0.93 12.52
CA ARG A 275 -10.01 -1.67 11.30
C ARG A 275 -9.79 -3.18 11.47
N ILE A 276 -8.68 -3.59 12.08
CA ILE A 276 -8.41 -5.01 12.41
C ILE A 276 -9.48 -5.53 13.38
N TRP A 277 -9.75 -4.77 14.45
CA TRP A 277 -10.81 -5.07 15.41
C TRP A 277 -12.17 -5.20 14.74
N GLN A 278 -12.51 -4.28 13.83
CA GLN A 278 -13.75 -4.35 13.06
C GLN A 278 -13.84 -5.62 12.21
N ARG A 279 -12.74 -6.07 11.61
CA ARG A 279 -12.72 -7.33 10.85
C ARG A 279 -12.90 -8.56 11.74
N VAL A 280 -12.36 -8.55 12.97
CA VAL A 280 -12.47 -9.67 13.92
C VAL A 280 -13.84 -9.70 14.62
N PHE A 281 -14.36 -8.55 15.04
CA PHE A 281 -15.54 -8.44 15.90
C PHE A 281 -16.80 -7.91 15.18
N GLY A 282 -16.70 -7.59 13.89
CA GLY A 282 -17.81 -7.10 13.05
C GLY A 282 -18.12 -5.61 13.17
N ALA A 283 -17.56 -4.92 14.17
CA ALA A 283 -17.68 -3.47 14.34
C ALA A 283 -16.42 -2.89 15.01
N GLY A 284 -16.13 -1.62 14.79
CA GLY A 284 -14.96 -0.96 15.40
C GLY A 284 -15.18 -0.58 16.88
N LEU A 285 -14.08 -0.35 17.59
CA LEU A 285 -14.09 0.38 18.87
C LEU A 285 -14.54 1.84 18.66
N VAL A 286 -14.10 2.44 17.55
CA VAL A 286 -14.65 3.64 16.93
C VAL A 286 -15.60 3.19 15.83
N ARG A 287 -16.90 3.52 15.96
CA ARG A 287 -17.95 3.02 15.05
C ARG A 287 -18.01 3.77 13.71
N THR A 288 -17.26 4.87 13.59
CA THR A 288 -17.02 5.64 12.36
C THR A 288 -15.57 5.44 11.88
N PRO A 289 -15.22 4.32 11.23
CA PRO A 289 -13.83 3.97 10.94
C PRO A 289 -13.11 4.91 9.96
N GLU A 290 -13.86 5.79 9.28
CA GLU A 290 -13.36 6.79 8.32
C GLU A 290 -13.37 8.22 8.89
N ASP A 291 -13.82 8.37 10.15
CA ASP A 291 -13.86 9.65 10.85
C ASP A 291 -13.49 9.43 12.33
N PHE A 292 -12.20 9.63 12.62
CA PHE A 292 -11.58 9.66 13.94
C PHE A 292 -11.48 11.10 14.47
N GLY A 293 -11.92 12.09 13.69
CA GLY A 293 -11.88 13.50 14.05
C GLY A 293 -13.02 13.90 14.98
N LEU A 294 -13.28 15.21 15.04
CA LEU A 294 -14.30 15.77 15.93
C LEU A 294 -15.74 15.46 15.49
N GLN A 295 -15.94 14.98 14.26
CA GLN A 295 -17.25 14.57 13.73
C GLN A 295 -17.49 13.06 13.86
N GLY A 296 -16.44 12.31 14.19
CA GLY A 296 -16.50 10.88 14.47
C GLY A 296 -17.14 10.54 15.82
N GLN A 297 -17.58 9.29 15.94
CA GLN A 297 -17.94 8.72 17.24
C GLN A 297 -16.69 8.49 18.08
N GLN A 298 -16.76 8.83 19.37
CA GLN A 298 -15.65 8.55 20.29
C GLN A 298 -15.47 7.04 20.50
N PRO A 299 -14.23 6.57 20.76
CA PRO A 299 -13.98 5.16 21.03
C PRO A 299 -14.78 4.69 22.24
N THR A 300 -15.47 3.57 22.09
CA THR A 300 -16.24 2.93 23.17
C THR A 300 -15.34 2.50 24.34
N HIS A 301 -14.09 2.14 24.04
CA HIS A 301 -13.09 1.70 25.01
C HIS A 301 -11.73 2.38 24.69
N PRO A 302 -11.54 3.66 25.07
CA PRO A 302 -10.35 4.44 24.68
C PRO A 302 -9.05 3.81 25.17
N ALA A 303 -8.99 3.39 26.44
CA ALA A 303 -7.79 2.77 27.00
C ALA A 303 -7.41 1.45 26.30
N LEU A 304 -8.40 0.67 25.84
CA LEU A 304 -8.14 -0.55 25.07
C LEU A 304 -7.61 -0.23 23.67
N LEU A 305 -8.19 0.77 23.00
CA LEU A 305 -7.71 1.22 21.70
C LEU A 305 -6.26 1.70 21.78
N ASP A 306 -5.93 2.51 22.79
CA ASP A 306 -4.59 3.01 23.02
C ASP A 306 -3.61 1.88 23.31
N TRP A 307 -3.98 0.94 24.17
CA TRP A 307 -3.14 -0.21 24.50
C TRP A 307 -2.86 -1.08 23.26
N LEU A 308 -3.89 -1.39 22.47
CA LEU A 308 -3.72 -2.16 21.23
C LEU A 308 -2.90 -1.41 20.17
N ALA A 309 -3.02 -0.08 20.10
CA ALA A 309 -2.24 0.74 19.18
C ALA A 309 -0.74 0.73 19.53
N VAL A 310 -0.41 0.77 20.83
CA VAL A 310 0.96 0.59 21.32
C VAL A 310 1.45 -0.83 21.04
N GLU A 311 0.62 -1.85 21.31
CA GLU A 311 0.96 -3.25 21.06
C GLU A 311 1.27 -3.53 19.58
N LEU A 312 0.50 -2.95 18.65
CA LEU A 312 0.80 -3.08 17.22
C LEU A 312 2.19 -2.52 16.90
N HIS A 313 2.56 -1.37 17.47
CA HIS A 313 3.86 -0.79 17.25
C HIS A 313 4.98 -1.62 17.89
N ASP A 314 4.84 -1.97 19.17
CA ASP A 314 5.88 -2.64 19.96
C ASP A 314 6.09 -4.11 19.57
N SER A 315 5.08 -4.76 18.96
CA SER A 315 5.22 -6.07 18.33
C SER A 315 5.96 -6.04 16.98
N GLY A 316 6.38 -4.86 16.51
CA GLY A 316 7.01 -4.70 15.19
C GLY A 316 6.00 -4.77 14.04
N TRP A 317 4.82 -4.18 14.24
CA TRP A 317 3.76 -4.11 13.23
C TRP A 317 3.25 -5.49 12.78
N ASP A 318 3.28 -6.48 13.66
CA ASP A 318 2.91 -7.87 13.38
C ASP A 318 1.37 -8.07 13.36
N LEU A 319 0.80 -8.21 12.16
CA LEU A 319 -0.63 -8.44 11.98
C LEU A 319 -1.11 -9.77 12.57
N LYS A 320 -0.38 -10.88 12.36
CA LYS A 320 -0.79 -12.21 12.88
C LYS A 320 -0.73 -12.25 14.40
N HIS A 321 0.19 -11.54 15.02
CA HIS A 321 0.24 -11.33 16.46
C HIS A 321 -1.03 -10.62 16.95
N MET A 322 -1.39 -9.49 16.36
CA MET A 322 -2.61 -8.76 16.71
C MET A 322 -3.87 -9.62 16.52
N LEU A 323 -3.96 -10.37 15.41
CA LEU A 323 -5.06 -11.29 15.16
C LEU A 323 -5.12 -12.38 16.24
N ARG A 324 -3.99 -13.02 16.56
CA ARG A 324 -3.90 -14.06 17.60
C ARG A 324 -4.33 -13.51 18.96
N LEU A 325 -3.88 -12.32 19.33
CA LEU A 325 -4.25 -11.63 20.55
C LEU A 325 -5.76 -11.40 20.63
N MET A 326 -6.39 -10.93 19.55
CA MET A 326 -7.82 -10.67 19.50
C MET A 326 -8.66 -11.97 19.52
N VAL A 327 -8.35 -12.97 18.70
CA VAL A 327 -9.15 -14.21 18.59
C VAL A 327 -8.98 -15.15 19.80
N SER A 328 -7.89 -15.02 20.55
CA SER A 328 -7.70 -15.76 21.81
C SER A 328 -8.27 -15.04 23.04
N SER A 329 -8.73 -13.80 22.88
CA SER A 329 -9.29 -13.00 23.97
C SER A 329 -10.54 -13.64 24.59
N ARG A 330 -10.85 -13.29 25.84
CA ARG A 330 -12.14 -13.64 26.45
C ARG A 330 -13.29 -13.03 25.66
N THR A 331 -13.12 -11.81 25.16
CA THR A 331 -14.13 -11.06 24.39
C THR A 331 -14.58 -11.81 23.15
N PHE A 332 -13.64 -12.36 22.38
CA PHE A 332 -13.94 -13.13 21.17
C PHE A 332 -14.61 -14.47 21.48
N ARG A 333 -14.18 -15.14 22.55
CA ARG A 333 -14.69 -16.46 22.95
C ARG A 333 -16.05 -16.43 23.66
N GLN A 334 -16.68 -15.27 23.81
CA GLN A 334 -18.02 -15.18 24.40
C GLN A 334 -19.08 -15.81 23.50
N GLY A 335 -20.13 -16.39 24.09
CA GLY A 335 -21.31 -16.77 23.34
C GLY A 335 -22.01 -15.56 22.71
N SER A 336 -22.64 -15.75 21.53
CA SER A 336 -23.33 -14.71 20.77
C SER A 336 -24.80 -14.48 21.19
N ALA A 337 -25.27 -15.24 22.19
CA ALA A 337 -26.58 -15.09 22.78
C ALA A 337 -26.71 -13.73 23.50
N LEU A 338 -27.91 -13.14 23.44
CA LEU A 338 -28.18 -11.89 24.15
C LEU A 338 -28.19 -12.14 25.67
N ARG A 339 -27.44 -11.34 26.43
CA ARG A 339 -27.38 -11.42 27.89
C ARG A 339 -28.46 -10.53 28.50
N LYS A 340 -29.54 -11.13 29.02
CA LYS A 340 -30.69 -10.40 29.60
C LYS A 340 -30.33 -9.43 30.74
N ARG A 341 -29.17 -9.62 31.40
CA ARG A 341 -28.72 -8.81 32.55
C ARG A 341 -27.82 -7.62 32.17
N VAL A 342 -27.47 -7.46 30.89
CA VAL A 342 -26.62 -6.36 30.40
C VAL A 342 -27.41 -5.60 29.34
N ASP A 343 -27.61 -4.31 29.57
CA ASP A 343 -28.25 -3.43 28.59
C ASP A 343 -27.23 -3.03 27.52
N ASP A 344 -27.07 -3.89 26.52
CA ASP A 344 -26.14 -3.73 25.40
C ASP A 344 -26.76 -4.23 24.09
N PRO A 345 -27.82 -3.55 23.58
CA PRO A 345 -28.54 -3.99 22.39
C PRO A 345 -27.66 -3.98 21.13
N GLU A 346 -26.72 -3.04 21.02
CA GLU A 346 -25.84 -2.85 19.85
C GLU A 346 -24.46 -3.53 20.00
N ASN A 347 -24.23 -4.25 21.10
CA ASN A 347 -22.94 -4.86 21.45
C ASN A 347 -21.79 -3.82 21.46
N ILE A 348 -22.07 -2.62 22.00
CA ILE A 348 -21.12 -1.52 22.21
C ILE A 348 -20.19 -1.85 23.38
N LEU A 349 -20.71 -2.49 24.43
CA LEU A 349 -19.94 -2.92 25.60
C LEU A 349 -19.23 -4.26 25.36
N TRP A 350 -19.37 -4.84 24.16
CA TRP A 350 -18.87 -6.16 23.82
C TRP A 350 -19.35 -7.23 24.81
N ALA A 351 -20.60 -7.13 25.27
CA ALA A 351 -21.17 -8.05 26.25
C ALA A 351 -21.50 -9.43 25.67
N ARG A 352 -21.31 -9.65 24.36
CA ARG A 352 -21.49 -10.95 23.70
C ARG A 352 -20.52 -11.11 22.53
N GLY A 353 -20.34 -12.37 22.11
CA GLY A 353 -19.51 -12.70 20.97
C GLY A 353 -20.07 -12.10 19.67
N PRO A 354 -19.21 -11.83 18.69
CA PRO A 354 -19.63 -11.29 17.41
C PRO A 354 -20.57 -12.25 16.68
N ARG A 355 -21.47 -11.70 15.88
CA ARG A 355 -22.33 -12.47 14.97
C ARG A 355 -21.85 -12.23 13.56
N HIS A 356 -21.36 -13.29 12.92
CA HIS A 356 -20.93 -13.23 11.53
C HIS A 356 -21.99 -13.83 10.64
N ARG A 357 -22.37 -13.10 9.60
CA ARG A 357 -22.96 -13.74 8.41
C ARG A 357 -21.79 -14.33 7.63
N LEU A 358 -21.89 -15.60 7.28
CA LEU A 358 -20.87 -16.25 6.46
C LEU A 358 -21.07 -15.82 5.01
N ASP A 359 -20.01 -15.33 4.40
CA ASP A 359 -19.99 -15.00 2.97
C ASP A 359 -19.97 -16.28 2.13
N ALA A 360 -20.30 -16.16 0.84
CA ALA A 360 -20.48 -17.31 -0.06
C ALA A 360 -19.21 -18.18 -0.15
N GLU A 361 -18.04 -17.54 -0.15
CA GLU A 361 -16.73 -18.19 -0.17
C GLU A 361 -16.50 -19.01 1.09
N VAL A 362 -16.83 -18.46 2.26
CA VAL A 362 -16.67 -19.18 3.54
C VAL A 362 -17.65 -20.35 3.62
N LEU A 363 -18.89 -20.17 3.16
CA LEU A 363 -19.86 -21.26 3.07
C LEU A 363 -19.37 -22.37 2.13
N ARG A 364 -18.78 -22.01 0.98
CA ARG A 364 -18.17 -22.95 0.04
C ARG A 364 -17.01 -23.70 0.68
N ASP A 365 -16.09 -23.01 1.36
CA ASP A 365 -14.94 -23.63 1.98
C ASP A 365 -15.34 -24.56 3.14
N ILE A 366 -16.35 -24.18 3.93
CA ILE A 366 -16.95 -25.06 4.95
C ILE A 366 -17.57 -26.30 4.29
N ALA A 367 -18.28 -26.14 3.17
CA ALA A 367 -18.87 -27.26 2.45
C ALA A 367 -17.80 -28.19 1.88
N LEU A 368 -16.71 -27.66 1.31
CA LEU A 368 -15.57 -28.45 0.84
C LEU A 368 -14.89 -29.19 2.00
N TRP A 369 -14.58 -28.48 3.08
CA TRP A 369 -13.97 -29.08 4.28
C TRP A 369 -14.85 -30.16 4.90
N ALA A 370 -16.16 -29.93 5.03
CA ALA A 370 -17.11 -30.90 5.58
C ALA A 370 -17.39 -32.09 4.65
N SER A 371 -17.01 -32.00 3.37
CA SER A 371 -17.14 -33.08 2.39
C SER A 371 -15.84 -33.86 2.16
N ASP A 372 -14.79 -33.59 2.95
CA ASP A 372 -13.45 -34.20 2.81
C ASP A 372 -12.86 -34.07 1.39
N LEU A 373 -13.16 -32.96 0.69
CA LEU A 373 -12.66 -32.65 -0.67
C LEU A 373 -11.45 -31.72 -0.69
#